data_AF-A0A2G9M235-F1
#
_entry.id   AF-A0A2G9M235-F1
#
_cell.length_a   1.000
_cell.length_b   1.000
_cell.length_c   1.000
_cell.angle_alpha   90.00
_cell.angle_beta   90.00
_cell.angle_gamma   90.00
#
_symmetry.space_group_name_H-M   'P 1'
#
loop_
_entity.id
_entity.type
_entity.pdbx_description
1 polymer ?
#
loop_
_entity_poly.entity_id
_entity_poly.type
_entity_poly.pdbx_seq_one_letter_code
_entity_poly.pdbx_strand_id
1 'polypeptide(L)'
;MAVKKKMRSRMKRLRKRRIRRVKGVVIGCLLLVLLIIIAKRSGFISTSSYSGTGNESQVLDEAPRVREPAVSDQFYPADKEHITTLLSQYLSRADPRHGNGTLKALIEPHAGYVYSGWTAAYGYKLLYSSGIRRVIILGPSHHTAFDGIALSNATHFRTPLGLVRLSSVNHELPDSSLFRINEEAHKDEHSIEVELPFLQSLLGDFELVPLIVGRLSADQLRLAAGRIAPYLDDQTLLIASSDLSHYHAQDEALALDTNCLRSIVSIDIPSAALCEMCGYFPVLILLEIASEEGYRAELLNYSTSGDITGDTSAVVGYAAVAFYSDMHAEGVLSASEQDYLLRLARASIEQFVRNSSLLNPDKDGFPAPSEALKAEKGAFVTIEKHGMLRGCVGHIFPQEPLYLAVRDNAINAASKDPRFSPLSVDELNDIAVEVSVLTVPEEASLEDITPFKDGVVLVRNGNSATYLPQVWEQMPSKEEFLSSLCMKAGLEADCWRDSNTGYLTYRAQVFGES
;
A
#
# COMPACT_ATOMS: atom_id res chain seq x y z
N MET A 1 -43.45 11.59 20.14
CA MET A 1 -43.05 13.00 19.97
C MET A 1 -42.01 13.54 20.98
N ALA A 2 -41.90 13.01 22.21
CA ALA A 2 -40.97 13.53 23.23
C ALA A 2 -39.47 13.24 22.97
N VAL A 3 -39.14 12.13 22.31
CA VAL A 3 -37.74 11.72 22.01
C VAL A 3 -37.09 12.61 20.95
N LYS A 4 -37.81 12.97 19.87
CA LYS A 4 -37.34 13.90 18.82
C LYS A 4 -37.02 15.30 19.36
N LYS A 5 -37.72 15.77 20.41
CA LYS A 5 -37.49 17.08 21.05
C LYS A 5 -36.22 17.07 21.93
N LYS A 6 -35.89 15.93 22.55
CA LYS A 6 -34.70 15.74 23.39
C LYS A 6 -33.41 15.62 22.55
N MET A 7 -33.46 14.96 21.39
CA MET A 7 -32.34 14.88 20.43
C MET A 7 -32.00 16.24 19.78
N ARG A 8 -33.00 17.01 19.32
CA ARG A 8 -32.79 18.35 18.72
C ARG A 8 -32.17 19.34 19.71
N SER A 9 -32.49 19.24 21.00
CA SER A 9 -31.88 20.02 22.09
C SER A 9 -30.40 19.65 22.32
N ARG A 10 -30.08 18.34 22.31
CA ARG A 10 -28.71 17.82 22.49
C ARG A 10 -27.80 18.19 21.32
N MET A 11 -28.29 18.11 20.08
CA MET A 11 -27.56 18.54 18.88
C MET A 11 -27.30 20.06 18.83
N LYS A 12 -28.28 20.90 19.22
CA LYS A 12 -28.08 22.35 19.31
C LYS A 12 -27.01 22.74 20.35
N ARG A 13 -26.92 21.99 21.47
CA ARG A 13 -25.86 22.19 22.50
C ARG A 13 -24.48 21.76 22.02
N LEU A 14 -24.38 20.65 21.27
CA LEU A 14 -23.13 20.18 20.67
C LEU A 14 -22.61 21.12 19.58
N ARG A 15 -23.49 21.64 18.71
CA ARG A 15 -23.14 22.61 17.67
C ARG A 15 -22.66 23.95 18.25
N LYS A 16 -23.28 24.44 19.34
CA LYS A 16 -22.80 25.64 20.08
C LYS A 16 -21.45 25.42 20.78
N ARG A 17 -21.16 24.22 21.30
CA ARG A 17 -19.85 23.89 21.91
C ARG A 17 -18.74 23.77 20.86
N ARG A 18 -19.02 23.19 19.68
CA ARG A 18 -18.06 23.09 18.57
C ARG A 18 -17.71 24.47 17.99
N ILE A 19 -18.70 25.35 17.81
CA ILE A 19 -18.48 26.73 17.32
C ILE A 19 -17.69 27.57 18.34
N ARG A 20 -17.89 27.38 19.66
CA ARG A 20 -17.10 28.08 20.70
C ARG A 20 -15.64 27.59 20.76
N ARG A 21 -15.38 26.30 20.56
CA ARG A 21 -14.00 25.75 20.48
C ARG A 21 -13.26 26.25 19.24
N VAL A 22 -13.91 26.23 18.07
CA VAL A 22 -13.29 26.73 16.82
C VAL A 22 -13.00 28.23 16.90
N LYS A 23 -13.92 29.04 17.46
CA LYS A 23 -13.65 30.47 17.69
C LYS A 23 -12.52 30.73 18.69
N GLY A 24 -12.36 29.90 19.73
CA GLY A 24 -11.26 30.02 20.68
C GLY A 24 -9.89 29.71 20.08
N VAL A 25 -9.80 28.69 19.23
CA VAL A 25 -8.55 28.32 18.52
C VAL A 25 -8.15 29.40 17.51
N VAL A 26 -9.11 29.92 16.73
CA VAL A 26 -8.84 30.99 15.74
C VAL A 26 -8.39 32.30 16.41
N ILE A 27 -9.00 32.67 17.55
CA ILE A 27 -8.58 33.85 18.33
C ILE A 27 -7.17 33.64 18.94
N GLY A 28 -6.87 32.42 19.41
CA GLY A 28 -5.53 32.07 19.92
C GLY A 28 -4.44 32.16 18.84
N CYS A 29 -4.70 31.64 17.64
CA CYS A 29 -3.76 31.75 16.52
C CYS A 29 -3.55 33.20 16.06
N LEU A 30 -4.60 34.02 16.03
CA LEU A 30 -4.49 35.45 15.68
C LEU A 30 -3.70 36.25 16.73
N LEU A 31 -3.85 35.94 18.02
CA LEU A 31 -3.06 36.57 19.09
C LEU A 31 -1.58 36.16 19.05
N LEU A 32 -1.28 34.90 18.70
CA LEU A 32 0.10 34.41 18.56
C LEU A 32 0.82 35.08 17.39
N VAL A 33 0.12 35.23 16.25
CA VAL A 33 0.65 35.94 15.06
C VAL A 33 0.83 37.42 15.38
N LEU A 34 -0.09 38.05 16.10
CA LEU A 34 0.04 39.46 16.51
C LEU A 34 1.23 39.66 17.48
N LEU A 35 1.46 38.72 18.41
CA LEU A 35 2.61 38.73 19.32
C LEU A 35 3.95 38.57 18.58
N ILE A 36 4.00 37.71 17.57
CA ILE A 36 5.20 37.53 16.72
C ILE A 36 5.47 38.80 15.89
N ILE A 37 4.42 39.46 15.38
CA ILE A 37 4.55 40.72 14.64
C ILE A 37 4.98 41.87 15.56
N ILE A 38 4.48 41.94 16.79
CA ILE A 38 4.89 42.92 17.80
C ILE A 38 6.33 42.68 18.24
N ALA A 39 6.73 41.43 18.45
CA ALA A 39 8.11 41.07 18.79
C ALA A 39 9.10 41.43 17.66
N LYS A 40 8.73 41.25 16.39
CA LYS A 40 9.55 41.67 15.24
C LYS A 40 9.60 43.18 15.02
N ARG A 41 8.54 43.93 15.38
CA ARG A 41 8.51 45.41 15.25
C ARG A 41 9.19 46.16 16.39
N SER A 42 9.42 45.53 17.54
CA SER A 42 9.94 46.21 18.74
C SER A 42 11.47 46.22 18.83
N GLY A 43 12.20 45.66 17.85
CA GLY A 43 13.67 45.73 17.81
C GLY A 43 14.39 45.12 19.02
N PHE A 44 13.72 44.24 19.78
CA PHE A 44 14.17 43.78 21.09
C PHE A 44 14.79 42.37 21.03
N ILE A 45 15.78 42.16 20.17
CA ILE A 45 16.79 41.10 20.37
C ILE A 45 18.14 41.66 19.92
N SER A 46 18.80 42.38 20.82
CA SER A 46 20.24 42.61 20.80
C SER A 46 20.89 41.60 21.73
N THR A 47 21.77 40.74 21.21
CA THR A 47 22.51 39.77 22.02
C THR A 47 23.65 40.45 22.78
N SER A 48 23.43 40.72 24.07
CA SER A 48 24.52 40.99 25.02
C SER A 48 24.95 39.71 25.69
N SER A 49 26.27 39.51 25.76
CA SER A 49 27.00 38.49 26.50
C SER A 49 26.45 38.21 27.91
N TYR A 50 26.10 36.95 28.18
CA TYR A 50 25.95 36.43 29.53
C TYR A 50 26.66 35.07 29.63
N SER A 51 27.71 35.06 30.42
CA SER A 51 28.49 33.88 30.81
C SER A 51 27.68 33.04 31.81
N GLY A 52 27.29 31.83 31.40
CA GLY A 52 26.70 30.82 32.27
C GLY A 52 27.35 29.48 31.99
N THR A 53 28.03 28.93 32.99
CA THR A 53 28.62 27.60 32.98
C THR A 53 27.51 26.55 33.00
N GLY A 54 27.05 26.15 31.82
CA GLY A 54 26.22 24.99 31.58
C GLY A 54 26.94 24.14 30.54
N ASN A 55 27.11 22.85 30.84
CA ASN A 55 27.79 21.89 29.98
C ASN A 55 26.93 21.58 28.75
N GLU A 56 26.84 22.52 27.82
CA GLU A 56 26.38 22.27 26.46
C GLU A 56 27.51 21.53 25.75
N SER A 57 27.33 20.21 25.63
CA SER A 57 28.03 19.45 24.61
C SER A 57 27.66 20.07 23.27
N GLN A 58 28.56 20.89 22.74
CA GLN A 58 28.56 21.29 21.35
C GLN A 58 28.55 20.00 20.53
N VAL A 59 27.38 19.63 20.01
CA VAL A 59 27.30 18.77 18.84
C VAL A 59 27.86 19.62 17.71
N LEU A 60 29.18 19.55 17.54
CA LEU A 60 29.83 19.99 16.32
C LEU A 60 29.12 19.22 15.21
N ASP A 61 28.43 19.92 14.30
CA ASP A 61 27.97 19.34 13.04
C ASP A 61 29.24 18.82 12.34
N GLU A 62 29.53 17.52 12.52
CA GLU A 62 30.63 16.88 11.81
C GLU A 62 30.42 17.11 10.31
N ALA A 63 31.48 17.50 9.61
CA ALA A 63 31.44 17.65 8.17
C ALA A 63 30.83 16.39 7.53
N PRO A 64 29.94 16.52 6.54
CA PRO A 64 29.25 15.38 5.98
C PRO A 64 30.26 14.36 5.45
N ARG A 65 30.12 13.09 5.87
CA ARG A 65 30.84 11.97 5.25
C ARG A 65 30.14 11.64 3.95
N VAL A 66 30.78 11.91 2.82
CA VAL A 66 30.18 11.80 1.50
C VAL A 66 30.76 10.60 0.75
N ARG A 67 29.88 9.74 0.23
CA ARG A 67 30.23 8.73 -0.77
C ARG A 67 30.20 9.40 -2.15
N GLU A 68 31.37 9.52 -2.75
CA GLU A 68 31.56 10.10 -4.08
C GLU A 68 31.12 9.13 -5.19
N PRO A 69 30.69 9.61 -6.37
CA PRO A 69 30.27 8.73 -7.46
C PRO A 69 31.46 7.96 -8.03
N ALA A 70 31.26 6.67 -8.28
CA ALA A 70 32.25 5.75 -8.85
C ALA A 70 32.23 5.74 -10.40
N VAL A 71 31.07 6.01 -11.02
CA VAL A 71 30.87 5.85 -12.48
C VAL A 71 30.37 7.11 -13.19
N SER A 72 30.40 8.26 -12.53
CA SER A 72 30.17 9.57 -13.16
C SER A 72 31.15 9.81 -14.32
N ASP A 73 30.63 10.29 -15.45
CA ASP A 73 31.30 10.42 -16.76
C ASP A 73 31.58 9.10 -17.50
N GLN A 74 31.20 7.94 -16.93
CA GLN A 74 31.31 6.63 -17.57
C GLN A 74 29.92 6.05 -17.89
N PHE A 75 29.04 6.01 -16.90
CA PHE A 75 27.69 5.45 -17.03
C PHE A 75 26.65 6.53 -17.27
N TYR A 76 26.91 7.75 -16.79
CA TYR A 76 26.06 8.93 -16.98
C TYR A 76 26.92 10.20 -16.98
N PRO A 77 26.47 11.32 -17.57
CA PRO A 77 27.27 12.55 -17.64
C PRO A 77 27.60 13.16 -16.27
N ALA A 78 28.85 13.59 -16.06
CA ALA A 78 29.23 14.31 -14.83
C ALA A 78 28.76 15.77 -14.79
N ASP A 79 28.45 16.35 -15.94
CA ASP A 79 27.94 17.73 -16.03
C ASP A 79 26.44 17.79 -15.67
N LYS A 80 26.10 18.73 -14.77
CA LYS A 80 24.74 18.89 -14.26
C LYS A 80 23.73 19.25 -15.35
N GLU A 81 24.08 20.12 -16.29
CA GLU A 81 23.16 20.55 -17.35
C GLU A 81 22.93 19.42 -18.36
N HIS A 82 24.00 18.70 -18.71
CA HIS A 82 23.95 17.56 -19.61
C HIS A 82 23.09 16.43 -19.04
N ILE A 83 23.33 15.99 -17.79
CA ILE A 83 22.52 14.91 -17.20
C ILE A 83 21.07 15.33 -17.00
N THR A 84 20.79 16.57 -16.61
CA THR A 84 19.41 17.08 -16.47
C THR A 84 18.68 17.03 -17.82
N THR A 85 19.36 17.43 -18.90
CA THR A 85 18.81 17.39 -20.26
C THR A 85 18.55 15.95 -20.71
N LEU A 86 19.50 15.04 -20.46
CA LEU A 86 19.38 13.63 -20.83
C LEU A 86 18.20 12.95 -20.11
N LEU A 87 18.09 13.13 -18.79
CA LEU A 87 16.98 12.61 -17.99
C LEU A 87 15.63 13.16 -18.47
N SER A 88 15.55 14.45 -18.78
CA SER A 88 14.33 15.07 -19.32
C SER A 88 13.93 14.45 -20.66
N GLN A 89 14.89 14.16 -21.54
CA GLN A 89 14.61 13.46 -22.80
C GLN A 89 14.04 12.07 -22.56
N TYR A 90 14.64 11.28 -21.67
CA TYR A 90 14.16 9.94 -21.33
C TYR A 90 12.74 9.96 -20.76
N LEU A 91 12.50 10.80 -19.74
CA LEU A 91 11.18 10.95 -19.10
C LEU A 91 10.12 11.51 -20.05
N SER A 92 10.49 12.33 -21.03
CA SER A 92 9.53 12.87 -22.01
C SER A 92 8.97 11.81 -22.95
N ARG A 93 9.76 10.76 -23.27
CA ARG A 93 9.34 9.69 -24.20
C ARG A 93 8.67 8.52 -23.52
N ALA A 94 9.01 8.24 -22.26
CA ALA A 94 8.34 7.19 -21.50
C ALA A 94 6.84 7.48 -21.38
N ASP A 95 5.98 6.48 -21.54
CA ASP A 95 4.52 6.63 -21.37
C ASP A 95 3.98 5.39 -20.62
N PRO A 96 4.34 5.22 -19.33
CA PRO A 96 3.90 4.08 -18.56
C PRO A 96 2.40 4.19 -18.30
N ARG A 97 1.69 3.07 -18.48
CA ARG A 97 0.34 2.96 -17.95
C ARG A 97 0.43 3.01 -16.43
N HIS A 98 -0.37 3.86 -15.81
CA HIS A 98 -0.47 3.85 -14.36
C HIS A 98 -1.27 2.61 -13.97
N GLY A 99 -0.65 1.73 -13.19
CA GLY A 99 -1.34 0.61 -12.60
C GLY A 99 -2.42 1.08 -11.62
N ASN A 100 -3.44 0.24 -11.39
CA ASN A 100 -4.39 0.46 -10.31
C ASN A 100 -3.71 0.15 -8.97
N GLY A 101 -3.56 1.14 -8.10
CA GLY A 101 -2.95 0.93 -6.78
C GLY A 101 -2.01 2.04 -6.35
N THR A 102 -1.42 1.85 -5.17
CA THR A 102 -0.32 2.70 -4.69
C THR A 102 0.99 2.05 -5.11
N LEU A 103 1.86 2.80 -5.78
CA LEU A 103 3.19 2.30 -6.14
C LEU A 103 3.99 2.03 -4.87
N LYS A 104 4.52 0.81 -4.73
CA LYS A 104 5.30 0.38 -3.56
C LYS A 104 6.74 0.03 -3.91
N ALA A 105 6.97 -0.53 -5.10
CA ALA A 105 8.32 -0.84 -5.52
C ALA A 105 8.52 -0.79 -7.04
N LEU A 106 9.79 -0.75 -7.43
CA LEU A 106 10.24 -0.87 -8.82
C LEU A 106 11.36 -1.91 -8.93
N ILE A 107 11.44 -2.59 -10.07
CA ILE A 107 12.69 -3.16 -10.58
C ILE A 107 13.17 -2.22 -11.69
N GLU A 108 14.41 -1.77 -11.59
CA GLU A 108 15.04 -0.85 -12.55
C GLU A 108 16.43 -1.33 -12.97
N PRO A 109 16.86 -1.05 -14.21
CA PRO A 109 18.17 -1.45 -14.72
C PRO A 109 19.28 -0.49 -14.27
N HIS A 110 20.51 -1.01 -14.15
CA HIS A 110 21.68 -0.25 -13.70
C HIS A 110 22.83 -0.15 -14.70
N ALA A 111 22.63 -0.57 -15.96
CA ALA A 111 23.59 -0.28 -17.02
C ALA A 111 23.76 1.24 -17.26
N GLY A 112 24.79 1.59 -18.05
CA GLY A 112 25.01 2.97 -18.49
C GLY A 112 23.78 3.55 -19.20
N TYR A 113 23.49 4.82 -18.93
CA TYR A 113 22.27 5.52 -19.35
C TYR A 113 22.03 5.50 -20.86
N VAL A 114 23.08 5.44 -21.66
CA VAL A 114 22.96 5.33 -23.12
C VAL A 114 22.22 4.06 -23.56
N TYR A 115 22.31 2.98 -22.78
CA TYR A 115 21.68 1.69 -23.07
C TYR A 115 20.33 1.54 -22.37
N SER A 116 20.29 1.71 -21.05
CA SER A 116 19.13 1.35 -20.22
C SER A 116 18.26 2.53 -19.79
N GLY A 117 18.73 3.77 -19.94
CA GLY A 117 18.05 4.95 -19.41
C GLY A 117 16.65 5.19 -19.97
N TRP A 118 16.39 4.78 -21.22
CA TRP A 118 15.04 4.83 -21.81
C TRP A 118 14.07 3.88 -21.12
N THR A 119 14.53 2.68 -20.78
CA THR A 119 13.75 1.65 -20.09
C THR A 119 13.51 2.07 -18.65
N ALA A 120 14.55 2.53 -17.95
CA ALA A 120 14.44 3.03 -16.58
C ALA A 120 13.43 4.18 -16.43
N ALA A 121 13.35 5.06 -17.44
CA ALA A 121 12.41 6.17 -17.42
C ALA A 121 10.94 5.76 -17.36
N TYR A 122 10.58 4.52 -17.76
CA TYR A 122 9.20 4.04 -17.64
C TYR A 122 8.77 3.86 -16.18
N GLY A 123 9.61 3.28 -15.31
CA GLY A 123 9.25 3.15 -13.90
C GLY A 123 9.42 4.46 -13.15
N TYR A 124 10.52 5.18 -13.37
CA TYR A 124 10.73 6.48 -12.72
C TYR A 124 9.66 7.52 -13.04
N LYS A 125 9.10 7.54 -14.25
CA LYS A 125 8.03 8.50 -14.59
C LYS A 125 6.78 8.35 -13.72
N LEU A 126 6.54 7.18 -13.13
CA LEU A 126 5.45 6.97 -12.16
C LEU A 126 5.64 7.74 -10.85
N LEU A 127 6.86 8.22 -10.56
CA LEU A 127 7.15 8.96 -9.33
C LEU A 127 6.68 10.42 -9.36
N TYR A 128 6.22 10.91 -10.52
CA TYR A 128 5.72 12.28 -10.66
C TYR A 128 4.56 12.53 -9.70
N SER A 129 4.73 13.45 -8.76
CA SER A 129 3.74 13.77 -7.71
C SER A 129 3.36 12.59 -6.81
N SER A 130 4.23 11.58 -6.68
CA SER A 130 3.98 10.38 -5.87
C SER A 130 3.95 10.63 -4.36
N GLY A 131 4.58 11.72 -3.88
CA GLY A 131 4.69 12.02 -2.45
C GLY A 131 5.73 11.16 -1.70
N ILE A 132 6.52 10.36 -2.42
CA ILE A 132 7.63 9.58 -1.87
C ILE A 132 8.69 10.51 -1.29
N ARG A 133 9.17 10.17 -0.09
CA ARG A 133 10.19 10.93 0.66
C ARG A 133 11.37 10.08 1.11
N ARG A 134 11.22 8.75 1.08
CA ARG A 134 12.28 7.79 1.37
C ARG A 134 12.40 6.78 0.24
N VAL A 135 13.62 6.43 -0.14
CA VAL A 135 13.88 5.39 -1.11
C VAL A 135 14.85 4.38 -0.52
N ILE A 136 14.45 3.11 -0.51
CA ILE A 136 15.31 1.98 -0.18
C ILE A 136 15.75 1.36 -1.50
N ILE A 137 17.06 1.22 -1.73
CA ILE A 137 17.58 0.62 -2.96
C ILE A 137 18.37 -0.63 -2.59
N LEU A 138 17.96 -1.76 -3.15
CA LEU A 138 18.67 -3.03 -3.11
C LEU A 138 19.51 -3.14 -4.39
N GLY A 139 20.82 -3.00 -4.28
CA GLY A 139 21.75 -3.18 -5.40
C GLY A 139 22.57 -4.46 -5.23
N PRO A 140 22.86 -5.23 -6.30
CA PRO A 140 23.85 -6.30 -6.21
C PRO A 140 25.26 -5.74 -5.98
N SER A 141 26.16 -6.60 -5.50
CA SER A 141 27.60 -6.33 -5.42
C SER A 141 28.35 -6.94 -6.61
N HIS A 142 28.97 -6.12 -7.44
CA HIS A 142 29.77 -6.52 -8.60
C HIS A 142 31.26 -6.63 -8.28
N HIS A 143 31.75 -5.82 -7.35
CA HIS A 143 33.20 -5.68 -7.09
C HIS A 143 33.66 -6.47 -5.86
N THR A 144 32.79 -6.59 -4.84
CA THR A 144 33.17 -7.14 -3.53
C THR A 144 32.30 -8.34 -3.18
N ALA A 145 32.90 -9.53 -3.08
CA ALA A 145 32.18 -10.72 -2.62
C ALA A 145 32.08 -10.75 -1.09
N PHE A 146 30.87 -10.81 -0.55
CA PHE A 146 30.59 -10.99 0.87
C PHE A 146 29.23 -11.67 1.08
N ASP A 147 28.98 -12.12 2.31
CA ASP A 147 27.69 -12.70 2.71
C ASP A 147 26.91 -11.67 3.52
N GLY A 148 25.60 -11.55 3.26
CA GLY A 148 24.71 -10.60 3.92
C GLY A 148 24.47 -9.30 3.14
N ILE A 149 24.07 -8.25 3.84
CA ILE A 149 23.67 -6.95 3.27
C ILE A 149 24.54 -5.83 3.86
N ALA A 150 25.18 -5.07 2.99
CA ALA A 150 26.07 -3.98 3.32
C ALA A 150 25.36 -2.63 3.28
N LEU A 151 25.49 -1.87 4.36
CA LEU A 151 25.10 -0.47 4.50
C LEU A 151 26.35 0.42 4.51
N SER A 152 26.16 1.72 4.30
CA SER A 152 27.23 2.72 4.37
C SER A 152 27.18 3.55 5.66
N ASN A 153 28.31 4.01 6.17
CA ASN A 153 28.49 4.93 7.29
C ASN A 153 28.53 6.39 6.84
N ALA A 154 28.46 6.63 5.52
CA ALA A 154 28.31 7.95 4.94
C ALA A 154 27.04 8.62 5.48
N THR A 155 27.04 9.94 5.48
CA THR A 155 25.82 10.73 5.74
C THR A 155 25.12 11.12 4.45
N HIS A 156 25.86 11.19 3.34
CA HIS A 156 25.32 11.55 2.03
C HIS A 156 26.00 10.78 0.89
N PHE A 157 25.27 10.59 -0.21
CA PHE A 157 25.80 10.17 -1.51
C PHE A 157 25.83 11.39 -2.44
N ARG A 158 26.90 11.58 -3.21
CA ARG A 158 26.99 12.66 -4.20
C ARG A 158 26.61 12.16 -5.59
N THR A 159 25.90 13.01 -6.32
CA THR A 159 25.70 12.93 -7.77
C THR A 159 26.04 14.29 -8.41
N PRO A 160 26.05 14.39 -9.75
CA PRO A 160 26.10 15.69 -10.43
C PRO A 160 24.97 16.66 -10.07
N LEU A 161 23.82 16.16 -9.60
CA LEU A 161 22.65 16.98 -9.27
C LEU A 161 22.70 17.54 -7.84
N GLY A 162 23.48 16.91 -6.95
CA GLY A 162 23.65 17.36 -5.56
C GLY A 162 23.91 16.20 -4.60
N LEU A 163 23.70 16.46 -3.31
CA LEU A 163 23.81 15.45 -2.26
C LEU A 163 22.45 14.77 -2.02
N VAL A 164 22.47 13.47 -1.78
CA VAL A 164 21.34 12.67 -1.30
C VAL A 164 21.65 12.25 0.13
N ARG A 165 20.80 12.63 1.09
CA ARG A 165 20.99 12.32 2.51
C ARG A 165 20.59 10.87 2.81
N LEU A 166 21.35 10.19 3.67
CA LEU A 166 20.95 8.86 4.15
C LEU A 166 19.89 8.98 5.28
N SER A 167 18.86 8.13 5.20
CA SER A 167 17.79 7.99 6.20
C SER A 167 18.32 7.45 7.52
N SER A 168 17.65 7.75 8.65
CA SER A 168 17.99 7.17 9.96
C SER A 168 17.92 5.64 9.97
N VAL A 169 17.07 5.06 9.11
CA VAL A 169 16.93 3.60 8.91
C VAL A 169 18.27 2.93 8.60
N ASN A 170 19.17 3.63 7.90
CA ASN A 170 20.52 3.15 7.60
C ASN A 170 21.38 2.91 8.86
N HIS A 171 21.01 3.51 10.00
CA HIS A 171 21.63 3.29 11.30
C HIS A 171 20.85 2.33 12.20
N GLU A 172 19.58 2.06 11.88
CA GLU A 172 18.68 1.19 12.66
C GLU A 172 18.72 -0.27 12.20
N LEU A 173 18.90 -0.52 10.90
CA LEU A 173 18.96 -1.86 10.33
C LEU A 173 20.16 -2.72 10.79
N PRO A 174 21.39 -2.18 10.98
CA PRO A 174 22.54 -3.00 11.34
C PRO A 174 22.32 -3.80 12.63
N ASP A 175 22.57 -5.11 12.57
CA ASP A 175 22.36 -6.03 13.70
C ASP A 175 23.52 -7.01 13.94
N SER A 176 24.65 -6.79 13.26
CA SER A 176 25.85 -7.64 13.20
C SER A 176 25.68 -9.02 12.54
N SER A 177 24.46 -9.52 12.36
CA SER A 177 24.19 -10.85 11.80
C SER A 177 24.09 -10.83 10.29
N LEU A 178 23.14 -10.05 9.76
CA LEU A 178 22.79 -10.00 8.33
C LEU A 178 23.05 -8.62 7.74
N PHE A 179 22.70 -7.56 8.46
CA PHE A 179 22.89 -6.17 8.06
C PHE A 179 24.14 -5.61 8.73
N ARG A 180 25.12 -5.15 7.93
CA ARG A 180 26.42 -4.68 8.43
C ARG A 180 26.88 -3.42 7.71
N ILE A 181 27.58 -2.54 8.40
CA ILE A 181 28.33 -1.46 7.76
C ILE A 181 29.52 -2.07 7.01
N ASN A 182 29.64 -1.77 5.72
CA ASN A 182 30.75 -2.23 4.89
C ASN A 182 31.01 -1.24 3.73
N GLU A 183 31.85 -0.23 3.95
CA GLU A 183 32.16 0.78 2.93
C GLU A 183 32.84 0.21 1.68
N GLU A 184 33.62 -0.87 1.81
CA GLU A 184 34.30 -1.49 0.67
C GLU A 184 33.31 -2.09 -0.33
N ALA A 185 32.11 -2.48 0.12
CA ALA A 185 31.04 -2.90 -0.77
C ALA A 185 30.35 -1.74 -1.50
N HIS A 186 30.45 -0.51 -0.99
CA HIS A 186 29.80 0.69 -1.56
C HIS A 186 30.74 1.54 -2.43
N LYS A 187 32.03 1.50 -2.13
CA LYS A 187 33.02 2.44 -2.64
C LYS A 187 33.07 2.51 -4.16
N ASP A 188 33.19 1.35 -4.82
CA ASP A 188 33.32 1.25 -6.28
C ASP A 188 32.04 0.72 -6.94
N GLU A 189 30.99 0.48 -6.16
CA GLU A 189 29.74 -0.14 -6.63
C GLU A 189 28.80 0.88 -7.30
N HIS A 190 28.19 0.50 -8.42
CA HIS A 190 27.38 1.40 -9.24
C HIS A 190 25.89 1.09 -9.18
N SER A 191 25.48 -0.10 -8.77
CA SER A 191 24.09 -0.57 -8.84
C SER A 191 23.08 0.31 -8.10
N ILE A 192 23.52 1.03 -7.05
CA ILE A 192 22.68 2.03 -6.36
C ILE A 192 22.86 3.42 -6.96
N GLU A 193 24.10 3.76 -7.34
CA GLU A 193 24.48 5.11 -7.77
C GLU A 193 23.72 5.58 -9.00
N VAL A 194 23.59 4.70 -9.99
CA VAL A 194 22.98 5.01 -11.29
C VAL A 194 21.49 5.33 -11.17
N GLU A 195 20.83 4.89 -10.10
CA GLU A 195 19.42 5.18 -9.83
C GLU A 195 19.21 6.61 -9.31
N LEU A 196 20.23 7.20 -8.66
CA LEU A 196 20.08 8.44 -7.90
C LEU A 196 19.77 9.68 -8.75
N PRO A 197 20.39 9.91 -9.94
CA PRO A 197 20.06 11.07 -10.76
C PRO A 197 18.60 11.10 -11.23
N PHE A 198 18.03 9.94 -11.61
CA PHE A 198 16.60 9.84 -11.93
C PHE A 198 15.74 10.25 -10.74
N LEU A 199 16.01 9.69 -9.56
CA LEU A 199 15.27 10.01 -8.34
C LEU A 199 15.33 11.50 -7.97
N GLN A 200 16.51 12.11 -7.99
CA GLN A 200 16.67 13.54 -7.70
C GLN A 200 15.94 14.44 -8.68
N SER A 201 15.85 14.03 -9.96
CA SER A 201 15.14 14.81 -10.99
C SER A 201 13.61 14.86 -10.77
N LEU A 202 13.04 13.90 -10.05
CA LEU A 202 11.60 13.73 -9.89
C LEU A 202 11.10 14.00 -8.47
N LEU A 203 11.85 13.57 -7.44
CA LEU A 203 11.45 13.68 -6.04
C LEU A 203 11.95 14.97 -5.37
N GLY A 204 13.02 15.58 -5.90
CA GLY A 204 13.72 16.66 -5.21
C GLY A 204 14.41 16.15 -3.94
N ASP A 205 13.96 16.62 -2.77
CA ASP A 205 14.52 16.20 -1.48
C ASP A 205 13.90 14.88 -1.01
N PHE A 206 14.73 13.83 -0.93
CA PHE A 206 14.37 12.53 -0.36
C PHE A 206 15.53 11.95 0.46
N GLU A 207 15.24 10.96 1.30
CA GLU A 207 16.24 10.21 2.07
C GLU A 207 16.48 8.83 1.46
N LEU A 208 17.74 8.38 1.46
CA LEU A 208 18.17 7.11 0.88
C LEU A 208 18.51 6.06 1.96
N VAL A 209 18.14 4.80 1.72
CA VAL A 209 18.68 3.63 2.43
C VAL A 209 19.39 2.75 1.39
N PRO A 210 20.73 2.84 1.27
CA PRO A 210 21.49 2.12 0.26
C PRO A 210 21.92 0.75 0.78
N LEU A 211 21.35 -0.32 0.23
CA LEU A 211 21.60 -1.70 0.66
C LEU A 211 22.29 -2.47 -0.48
N ILE A 212 23.60 -2.71 -0.35
CA ILE A 212 24.31 -3.60 -1.27
C ILE A 212 24.13 -5.03 -0.81
N VAL A 213 23.60 -5.88 -1.68
CA VAL A 213 23.22 -7.26 -1.36
C VAL A 213 24.32 -8.19 -1.87
N GLY A 214 24.98 -8.87 -0.94
CA GLY A 214 25.92 -9.94 -1.21
C GLY A 214 25.21 -11.28 -1.39
N ARG A 215 25.90 -12.38 -1.06
CA ARG A 215 25.30 -13.72 -1.11
C ARG A 215 24.41 -13.95 0.11
N LEU A 216 23.25 -14.57 -0.13
CA LEU A 216 22.30 -14.95 0.91
C LEU A 216 21.92 -16.42 0.78
N SER A 217 21.69 -17.08 1.92
CA SER A 217 20.91 -18.32 1.97
C SER A 217 19.41 -18.03 1.82
N ALA A 218 18.59 -19.05 1.54
CA ALA A 218 17.13 -18.89 1.47
C ALA A 218 16.53 -18.34 2.78
N ASP A 219 17.05 -18.76 3.94
CA ASP A 219 16.58 -18.25 5.24
C ASP A 219 16.99 -16.79 5.46
N GLN A 220 18.21 -16.41 5.03
CA GLN A 220 18.67 -15.03 5.11
C GLN A 220 17.89 -14.11 4.17
N LEU A 221 17.44 -14.62 3.02
CA LEU A 221 16.61 -13.90 2.06
C LEU A 221 15.26 -13.53 2.68
N ARG A 222 14.55 -14.49 3.29
CA ARG A 222 13.30 -14.22 4.02
C ARG A 222 13.51 -13.32 5.23
N LEU A 223 14.60 -13.52 5.96
CA LEU A 223 14.96 -12.64 7.08
C LEU A 223 15.22 -11.19 6.61
N ALA A 224 15.87 -11.01 5.46
CA ALA A 224 16.08 -9.69 4.88
C ALA A 224 14.73 -9.03 4.53
N ALA A 225 13.85 -9.76 3.83
CA ALA A 225 12.51 -9.30 3.47
C ALA A 225 11.72 -8.81 4.70
N GLY A 226 11.58 -9.66 5.73
CA GLY A 226 10.85 -9.32 6.96
C GLY A 226 11.49 -8.21 7.80
N ARG A 227 12.77 -7.88 7.57
CA ARG A 227 13.47 -6.75 8.23
C ARG A 227 13.36 -5.45 7.46
N ILE A 228 13.19 -5.52 6.14
CA ILE A 228 13.01 -4.34 5.28
C ILE A 228 11.54 -3.91 5.25
N ALA A 229 10.61 -4.86 5.16
CA ALA A 229 9.17 -4.60 5.02
C ALA A 229 8.59 -3.59 6.05
N PRO A 230 8.97 -3.61 7.35
CA PRO A 230 8.45 -2.64 8.32
C PRO A 230 8.76 -1.17 8.03
N TYR A 231 9.72 -0.89 7.13
CA TYR A 231 10.10 0.46 6.71
C TYR A 231 9.36 0.93 5.45
N LEU A 232 8.52 0.10 4.83
CA LEU A 232 7.79 0.39 3.58
C LEU A 232 6.43 1.07 3.84
N ASP A 233 6.48 2.28 4.39
CA ASP A 233 5.30 3.14 4.56
C ASP A 233 4.80 3.75 3.22
N ASP A 234 3.71 4.50 3.24
CA ASP A 234 3.13 5.14 2.04
C ASP A 234 4.02 6.23 1.41
N GLN A 235 5.11 6.64 2.08
CA GLN A 235 6.09 7.61 1.57
C GLN A 235 7.44 6.95 1.25
N THR A 236 7.51 5.62 1.29
CA THR A 236 8.72 4.86 1.04
C THR A 236 8.60 4.02 -0.23
N LEU A 237 9.56 4.19 -1.14
CA LEU A 237 9.69 3.38 -2.34
C LEU A 237 10.82 2.36 -2.15
N LEU A 238 10.57 1.11 -2.53
CA LEU A 238 11.62 0.09 -2.66
C LEU A 238 12.06 -0.04 -4.12
N ILE A 239 13.36 -0.09 -4.38
CA ILE A 239 13.91 -0.36 -5.71
C ILE A 239 14.81 -1.59 -5.62
N ALA A 240 14.55 -2.61 -6.43
CA ALA A 240 15.49 -3.69 -6.68
C ALA A 240 16.21 -3.42 -8.00
N SER A 241 17.50 -3.13 -7.93
CA SER A 241 18.29 -2.77 -9.11
C SER A 241 18.80 -4.03 -9.80
N SER A 242 18.44 -4.22 -11.07
CA SER A 242 18.84 -5.39 -11.87
C SER A 242 18.73 -5.16 -13.38
N ASP A 243 19.79 -5.50 -14.08
CA ASP A 243 19.72 -5.92 -15.50
C ASP A 243 19.35 -7.42 -15.58
N LEU A 244 18.94 -7.89 -16.77
CA LEU A 244 18.50 -9.28 -17.01
C LEU A 244 19.62 -10.12 -17.64
N SER A 245 19.35 -10.89 -18.71
CA SER A 245 20.33 -11.76 -19.36
C SER A 245 21.54 -10.99 -19.91
N HIS A 246 22.71 -11.63 -19.94
CA HIS A 246 23.98 -11.01 -20.35
C HIS A 246 24.69 -11.79 -21.46
N TYR A 247 25.08 -11.06 -22.51
CA TYR A 247 25.95 -11.53 -23.59
C TYR A 247 25.41 -12.68 -24.44
N HIS A 248 24.08 -12.82 -24.49
CA HIS A 248 23.39 -13.74 -25.40
C HIS A 248 23.06 -13.04 -26.73
N ALA A 249 22.85 -13.83 -27.79
CA ALA A 249 22.28 -13.28 -29.02
C ALA A 249 20.84 -12.77 -28.75
N GLN A 250 20.41 -11.73 -29.48
CA GLN A 250 19.13 -11.04 -29.23
C GLN A 250 17.92 -11.98 -29.05
N ASP A 251 17.76 -12.97 -29.94
CA ASP A 251 16.61 -13.89 -29.89
C ASP A 251 16.65 -14.80 -28.65
N GLU A 252 17.85 -15.17 -28.20
CA GLU A 252 18.05 -15.99 -26.99
C GLU A 252 17.82 -15.15 -25.73
N ALA A 253 18.39 -13.94 -25.68
CA ALA A 253 18.14 -12.98 -24.61
C ALA A 253 16.63 -12.72 -24.44
N LEU A 254 15.91 -12.45 -25.53
CA LEU A 254 14.47 -12.23 -25.52
C LEU A 254 13.70 -13.43 -24.95
N ALA A 255 14.09 -14.66 -25.30
CA ALA A 255 13.43 -15.87 -24.81
C ALA A 255 13.67 -16.09 -23.31
N LEU A 256 14.91 -15.91 -22.85
CA LEU A 256 15.28 -16.01 -21.44
C LEU A 256 14.56 -14.93 -20.61
N ASP A 257 14.65 -13.68 -21.05
CA ASP A 257 14.08 -12.53 -20.35
C ASP A 257 12.55 -12.59 -20.32
N THR A 258 11.89 -13.02 -21.39
CA THR A 258 10.42 -13.19 -21.41
C THR A 258 9.95 -14.18 -20.35
N ASN A 259 10.65 -15.31 -20.20
CA ASN A 259 10.32 -16.29 -19.16
C ASN A 259 10.59 -15.73 -17.77
N CYS A 260 11.70 -15.01 -17.62
CA CYS A 260 12.03 -14.37 -16.36
C CYS A 260 10.98 -13.33 -15.94
N LEU A 261 10.65 -12.40 -16.84
CA LEU A 261 9.65 -11.36 -16.60
C LEU A 261 8.28 -11.94 -16.32
N ARG A 262 7.90 -13.05 -16.97
CA ARG A 262 6.64 -13.74 -16.64
C ARG A 262 6.64 -14.20 -15.19
N SER A 263 7.73 -14.82 -14.72
CA SER A 263 7.83 -15.27 -13.33
C SER A 263 7.84 -14.13 -12.31
N ILE A 264 8.51 -13.01 -12.63
CA ILE A 264 8.50 -11.79 -11.80
C ILE A 264 7.09 -11.20 -11.72
N VAL A 265 6.42 -11.03 -12.87
CA VAL A 265 5.07 -10.45 -12.93
C VAL A 265 4.04 -11.33 -12.23
N SER A 266 4.19 -12.65 -12.27
CA SER A 266 3.34 -13.58 -11.53
C SER A 266 3.77 -13.81 -10.07
N ILE A 267 4.85 -13.17 -9.61
CA ILE A 267 5.44 -13.35 -8.27
C ILE A 267 5.72 -14.84 -7.98
N ASP A 268 6.17 -15.57 -9.00
CA ASP A 268 6.58 -16.98 -8.89
C ASP A 268 8.06 -17.04 -8.49
N ILE A 269 8.32 -16.96 -7.18
CA ILE A 269 9.67 -16.91 -6.60
C ILE A 269 10.52 -18.12 -7.03
N PRO A 270 10.03 -19.39 -6.96
CA PRO A 270 10.81 -20.54 -7.44
C PRO A 270 11.24 -20.44 -8.91
N SER A 271 10.37 -19.96 -9.80
CA SER A 271 10.72 -19.78 -11.21
C SER A 271 11.65 -18.58 -11.44
N ALA A 272 11.43 -17.48 -10.73
CA ALA A 272 12.29 -16.29 -10.81
C ALA A 272 13.71 -16.58 -10.30
N ALA A 273 13.87 -17.50 -9.35
CA ALA A 273 15.16 -17.99 -8.86
C ALA A 273 15.96 -18.80 -9.90
N LEU A 274 15.41 -19.06 -11.09
CA LEU A 274 16.11 -19.69 -12.21
C LEU A 274 16.54 -18.69 -13.29
N CYS A 275 16.17 -17.41 -13.14
CA CYS A 275 16.53 -16.37 -14.10
C CYS A 275 18.02 -16.04 -14.09
N GLU A 276 18.51 -15.61 -15.26
CA GLU A 276 19.76 -14.89 -15.38
C GLU A 276 19.51 -13.38 -15.18
N MET A 277 19.91 -12.85 -14.04
CA MET A 277 19.83 -11.43 -13.71
C MET A 277 20.95 -11.06 -12.72
N CYS A 278 21.57 -9.90 -12.86
CA CYS A 278 22.64 -9.49 -11.94
C CYS A 278 22.11 -9.14 -10.53
N GLY A 279 20.89 -8.59 -10.45
CA GLY A 279 20.17 -8.29 -9.21
C GLY A 279 19.41 -9.47 -8.63
N TYR A 280 19.94 -10.69 -8.75
CA TYR A 280 19.29 -11.94 -8.30
C TYR A 280 18.72 -11.85 -6.88
N PHE A 281 19.57 -11.58 -5.87
CA PHE A 281 19.09 -11.47 -4.48
C PHE A 281 18.21 -10.22 -4.23
N PRO A 282 18.56 -9.02 -4.72
CA PRO A 282 17.67 -7.85 -4.68
C PRO A 282 16.24 -8.12 -5.16
N VAL A 283 16.09 -8.73 -6.33
CA VAL A 283 14.79 -9.04 -6.93
C VAL A 283 14.06 -10.08 -6.09
N LEU A 284 14.73 -11.16 -5.67
CA LEU A 284 14.08 -12.17 -4.84
C LEU A 284 13.63 -11.64 -3.46
N ILE A 285 14.40 -10.74 -2.82
CA ILE A 285 13.96 -10.07 -1.59
C ILE A 285 12.69 -9.25 -1.85
N LEU A 286 12.66 -8.50 -2.95
CA LEU A 286 11.47 -7.75 -3.34
C LEU A 286 10.27 -8.67 -3.61
N LEU A 287 10.47 -9.82 -4.26
CA LEU A 287 9.38 -10.76 -4.52
C LEU A 287 8.85 -11.43 -3.25
N GLU A 288 9.71 -11.74 -2.26
CA GLU A 288 9.23 -12.22 -0.95
C GLU A 288 8.36 -11.14 -0.27
N ILE A 289 8.82 -9.89 -0.24
CA ILE A 289 8.03 -8.77 0.30
C ILE A 289 6.71 -8.62 -0.45
N ALA A 290 6.75 -8.62 -1.78
CA ALA A 290 5.57 -8.48 -2.62
C ALA A 290 4.56 -9.62 -2.40
N SER A 291 5.05 -10.85 -2.21
CA SER A 291 4.21 -12.01 -1.90
C SER A 291 3.56 -11.89 -0.52
N GLU A 292 4.31 -11.47 0.51
CA GLU A 292 3.80 -11.33 1.88
C GLU A 292 2.80 -10.17 2.01
N GLU A 293 3.08 -9.04 1.34
CA GLU A 293 2.25 -7.82 1.38
C GLU A 293 1.11 -7.81 0.34
N GLY A 294 1.03 -8.84 -0.51
CA GLY A 294 -0.01 -8.97 -1.53
C GLY A 294 0.09 -7.91 -2.64
N TYR A 295 1.30 -7.57 -3.06
CA TYR A 295 1.51 -6.64 -4.17
C TYR A 295 1.21 -7.31 -5.51
N ARG A 296 0.93 -6.47 -6.50
CA ARG A 296 0.71 -6.83 -7.89
C ARG A 296 1.80 -6.22 -8.74
N ALA A 297 2.45 -7.04 -9.57
CA ALA A 297 3.50 -6.59 -10.47
C ALA A 297 2.95 -6.29 -11.87
N GLU A 298 3.52 -5.28 -12.53
CA GLU A 298 3.26 -4.90 -13.92
C GLU A 298 4.57 -4.63 -14.65
N LEU A 299 4.80 -5.31 -15.77
CA LEU A 299 5.88 -4.96 -16.69
C LEU A 299 5.53 -3.65 -17.41
N LEU A 300 6.39 -2.64 -17.26
CA LEU A 300 6.20 -1.34 -17.90
C LEU A 300 6.94 -1.24 -19.23
N ASN A 301 8.17 -1.75 -19.28
CA ASN A 301 8.99 -1.74 -20.47
C ASN A 301 10.06 -2.84 -20.44
N TYR A 302 10.46 -3.29 -21.63
CA TYR A 302 11.59 -4.18 -21.84
C TYR A 302 12.34 -3.75 -23.11
N SER A 303 13.66 -3.81 -23.06
CA SER A 303 14.55 -3.58 -24.21
C SER A 303 15.87 -4.34 -24.03
N THR A 304 16.74 -4.31 -25.04
CA THR A 304 18.12 -4.80 -24.94
C THR A 304 19.13 -3.73 -25.38
N SER A 305 20.40 -3.95 -25.09
CA SER A 305 21.48 -3.10 -25.63
C SER A 305 21.50 -3.10 -27.16
N GLY A 306 21.09 -4.20 -27.81
CA GLY A 306 21.02 -4.33 -29.27
C GLY A 306 20.01 -3.38 -29.91
N ASP A 307 18.92 -3.03 -29.21
CA ASP A 307 17.92 -2.06 -29.68
C ASP A 307 18.54 -0.65 -29.86
N ILE A 308 19.62 -0.36 -29.13
CA ILE A 308 20.33 0.92 -29.18
C ILE A 308 21.54 0.86 -30.10
N THR A 309 22.36 -0.20 -30.00
CA THR A 309 23.64 -0.31 -30.73
C THR A 309 23.47 -0.84 -32.16
N GLY A 310 22.40 -1.59 -32.42
CA GLY A 310 22.22 -2.39 -33.63
C GLY A 310 23.04 -3.68 -33.68
N ASP A 311 23.88 -3.95 -32.68
CA ASP A 311 24.61 -5.22 -32.54
C ASP A 311 23.78 -6.21 -31.74
N THR A 312 23.30 -7.25 -32.40
CA THR A 312 22.42 -8.27 -31.83
C THR A 312 23.15 -9.57 -31.47
N SER A 313 24.49 -9.58 -31.56
CA SER A 313 25.29 -10.80 -31.36
C SER A 313 25.54 -11.16 -29.89
N ALA A 314 25.60 -10.14 -29.02
CA ALA A 314 25.78 -10.28 -27.58
C ALA A 314 25.17 -9.07 -26.87
N VAL A 315 23.96 -9.23 -26.34
CA VAL A 315 23.17 -8.13 -25.75
C VAL A 315 22.99 -8.30 -24.25
N VAL A 316 22.60 -7.22 -23.59
CA VAL A 316 22.13 -7.23 -22.20
C VAL A 316 20.67 -6.82 -22.18
N GLY A 317 19.83 -7.54 -21.44
CA GLY A 317 18.40 -7.25 -21.29
C GLY A 317 18.12 -6.24 -20.17
N TYR A 318 17.14 -5.36 -20.38
CA TYR A 318 16.73 -4.32 -19.43
C TYR A 318 15.21 -4.35 -19.28
N ALA A 319 14.73 -4.18 -18.05
CA ALA A 319 13.30 -4.08 -17.79
C ALA A 319 12.99 -3.08 -16.68
N ALA A 320 11.85 -2.42 -16.82
CA ALA A 320 11.22 -1.66 -15.76
C ALA A 320 9.93 -2.37 -15.34
N VAL A 321 9.82 -2.76 -14.07
CA VAL A 321 8.66 -3.46 -13.51
C VAL A 321 8.16 -2.68 -12.30
N ALA A 322 6.87 -2.37 -12.25
CA ALA A 322 6.25 -1.72 -11.09
C ALA A 322 5.50 -2.72 -10.22
N PHE A 323 5.56 -2.51 -8.92
CA PHE A 323 4.80 -3.23 -7.92
C PHE A 323 3.87 -2.27 -7.22
N TYR A 324 2.59 -2.59 -7.28
CA TYR A 324 1.55 -1.83 -6.63
C TYR A 324 1.05 -2.65 -5.44
N SER A 325 0.91 -2.02 -4.28
CA SER A 325 -0.16 -2.52 -3.41
C SER A 325 -1.45 -2.28 -4.19
N ASP A 326 -2.42 -3.18 -4.09
CA ASP A 326 -3.77 -2.82 -4.48
C ASP A 326 -4.08 -1.46 -3.86
N MET A 327 -4.92 -0.65 -4.53
CA MET A 327 -5.48 0.48 -3.82
C MET A 327 -6.06 -0.16 -2.56
N HIS A 328 -5.58 0.24 -1.39
CA HIS A 328 -6.50 0.34 -0.26
C HIS A 328 -7.52 1.38 -0.72
N ALA A 329 -8.45 0.97 -1.61
CA ALA A 329 -9.71 1.61 -1.77
C ALA A 329 -10.23 1.58 -0.34
N GLU A 330 -10.30 2.75 0.30
CA GLU A 330 -10.70 2.91 1.69
C GLU A 330 -11.83 1.91 1.99
N GLY A 331 -11.54 0.81 2.69
CA GLY A 331 -12.52 -0.28 2.75
C GLY A 331 -12.02 -1.71 2.62
N VAL A 332 -11.00 -1.99 1.80
CA VAL A 332 -10.59 -3.37 1.47
C VAL A 332 -9.60 -3.92 2.52
N LEU A 333 -9.92 -5.09 3.08
CA LEU A 333 -9.16 -5.80 4.12
C LEU A 333 -8.09 -6.73 3.53
N SER A 334 -6.94 -6.83 4.19
CA SER A 334 -5.87 -7.77 3.83
C SER A 334 -6.24 -9.23 4.10
N ALA A 335 -5.47 -10.18 3.59
CA ALA A 335 -5.70 -11.61 3.85
C ALA A 335 -5.63 -11.96 5.36
N SER A 336 -4.70 -11.34 6.10
CA SER A 336 -4.58 -11.54 7.56
C SER A 336 -5.75 -10.93 8.34
N GLU A 337 -6.31 -9.82 7.86
CA GLU A 337 -7.51 -9.22 8.44
C GLU A 337 -8.78 -10.02 8.13
N GLN A 338 -8.86 -10.59 6.92
CA GLN A 338 -9.93 -11.51 6.54
C GLN A 338 -9.91 -12.78 7.40
N ASP A 339 -8.74 -13.41 7.55
CA ASP A 339 -8.55 -14.59 8.43
C ASP A 339 -8.92 -14.28 9.88
N TYR A 340 -8.51 -13.11 10.39
CA TYR A 340 -8.89 -12.65 11.72
C TYR A 340 -10.42 -12.64 11.91
N LEU A 341 -11.15 -12.06 10.95
CA LEU A 341 -12.60 -11.95 11.02
C LEU A 341 -13.30 -13.31 10.89
N LEU A 342 -12.82 -14.21 10.03
CA LEU A 342 -13.35 -15.56 9.89
C LEU A 342 -13.18 -16.36 11.19
N ARG A 343 -11.97 -16.37 11.76
CA ARG A 343 -11.69 -17.00 13.04
C ARG A 343 -12.55 -16.44 14.16
N LEU A 344 -12.72 -15.12 14.19
CA LEU A 344 -13.55 -14.46 15.20
C LEU A 344 -15.01 -14.86 15.06
N ALA A 345 -15.55 -14.86 13.84
CA ALA A 345 -16.91 -15.31 13.57
C ALA A 345 -17.13 -16.76 14.00
N ARG A 346 -16.22 -17.67 13.59
CA ARG A 346 -16.24 -19.10 13.96
C ARG A 346 -16.24 -19.29 15.48
N ALA A 347 -15.26 -18.72 16.18
CA ALA A 347 -15.14 -18.85 17.63
C ALA A 347 -16.37 -18.29 18.37
N SER A 348 -16.94 -17.21 17.86
CA SER A 348 -18.15 -16.60 18.42
C SER A 348 -19.37 -17.49 18.27
N ILE A 349 -19.54 -18.14 17.12
CA ILE A 349 -20.60 -19.12 16.88
C ILE A 349 -20.44 -20.31 17.83
N GLU A 350 -19.25 -20.92 17.88
CA GLU A 350 -19.00 -22.09 18.71
C GLU A 350 -19.23 -21.82 20.20
N GLN A 351 -18.69 -20.72 20.72
CA GLN A 351 -18.84 -20.34 22.13
C GLN A 351 -20.31 -20.08 22.48
N PHE A 352 -21.04 -19.41 21.60
CA PHE A 352 -22.44 -19.12 21.83
C PHE A 352 -23.32 -20.37 21.74
N VAL A 353 -23.13 -21.21 20.73
CA VAL A 353 -23.94 -22.44 20.54
C VAL A 353 -23.68 -23.46 21.66
N ARG A 354 -22.43 -23.58 22.14
CA ARG A 354 -22.10 -24.52 23.23
C ARG A 354 -22.52 -24.02 24.61
N ASN A 355 -22.31 -22.74 24.88
CA ASN A 355 -22.34 -22.21 26.25
C ASN A 355 -23.34 -21.06 26.46
N SER A 356 -24.03 -20.60 25.42
CA SER A 356 -24.87 -19.39 25.44
C SER A 356 -24.13 -18.15 25.95
N SER A 357 -22.81 -18.08 25.72
CA SER A 357 -21.93 -17.00 26.19
C SER A 357 -21.41 -16.17 25.02
N LEU A 358 -21.25 -14.87 25.24
CA LEU A 358 -20.64 -13.96 24.25
C LEU A 358 -19.12 -14.03 24.35
N LEU A 359 -18.47 -14.15 23.20
CA LEU A 359 -17.02 -14.03 23.09
C LEU A 359 -16.60 -12.56 23.26
N ASN A 360 -15.58 -12.31 24.08
CA ASN A 360 -14.96 -11.01 24.23
C ASN A 360 -13.53 -11.06 23.67
N PRO A 361 -13.29 -10.52 22.45
CA PRO A 361 -11.98 -10.63 21.79
C PRO A 361 -10.84 -10.06 22.64
N ASP A 362 -11.12 -8.99 23.41
CA ASP A 362 -10.14 -8.31 24.25
C ASP A 362 -9.75 -9.11 25.51
N LYS A 363 -10.54 -10.13 25.89
CA LYS A 363 -10.35 -10.91 27.12
C LYS A 363 -10.13 -12.41 26.89
N ASP A 364 -10.63 -12.93 25.78
CA ASP A 364 -10.68 -14.36 25.49
C ASP A 364 -9.52 -14.82 24.58
N GLY A 365 -8.40 -14.08 24.61
CA GLY A 365 -7.14 -14.49 23.97
C GLY A 365 -7.06 -14.28 22.45
N PHE A 366 -7.91 -13.43 21.87
CA PHE A 366 -7.75 -13.01 20.47
C PHE A 366 -6.62 -11.97 20.34
N PRO A 367 -5.89 -11.95 19.21
CA PRO A 367 -4.97 -10.87 18.91
C PRO A 367 -5.70 -9.52 18.90
N ALA A 368 -4.98 -8.45 19.25
CA ALA A 368 -5.53 -7.10 19.16
C ALA A 368 -5.92 -6.78 17.70
N PRO A 369 -7.13 -6.25 17.44
CA PRO A 369 -7.54 -5.92 16.08
C PRO A 369 -6.69 -4.78 15.49
N SER A 370 -6.46 -4.83 14.17
CA SER A 370 -5.84 -3.74 13.42
C SER A 370 -6.71 -2.48 13.43
N GLU A 371 -6.15 -1.34 13.02
CA GLU A 371 -6.95 -0.10 12.90
C GLU A 371 -8.06 -0.22 11.84
N ALA A 372 -7.85 -0.97 10.75
CA ALA A 372 -8.88 -1.20 9.74
C ALA A 372 -10.06 -2.00 10.30
N LEU A 373 -9.81 -2.95 11.20
CA LEU A 373 -10.84 -3.73 11.89
C LEU A 373 -11.57 -2.94 12.98
N LYS A 374 -10.96 -1.87 13.51
CA LYS A 374 -11.59 -0.94 14.44
C LYS A 374 -12.49 0.10 13.76
N ALA A 375 -12.34 0.29 12.45
CA ALA A 375 -13.19 1.18 11.69
C ALA A 375 -14.66 0.73 11.74
N GLU A 376 -15.58 1.69 11.82
CA GLU A 376 -17.01 1.40 11.77
C GLU A 376 -17.41 1.07 10.33
N LYS A 377 -17.87 -0.16 10.09
CA LYS A 377 -18.34 -0.63 8.77
C LYS A 377 -19.60 -1.49 8.92
N GLY A 378 -20.38 -1.58 7.84
CA GLY A 378 -21.43 -2.59 7.74
C GLY A 378 -20.83 -3.95 7.40
N ALA A 379 -21.44 -5.01 7.90
CA ALA A 379 -21.04 -6.38 7.56
C ALA A 379 -22.23 -7.34 7.61
N PHE A 380 -22.11 -8.44 6.87
CA PHE A 380 -22.99 -9.61 6.94
C PHE A 380 -22.14 -10.84 7.25
N VAL A 381 -22.69 -11.74 8.07
CA VAL A 381 -22.14 -13.07 8.28
C VAL A 381 -23.14 -14.08 7.76
N THR A 382 -22.68 -14.92 6.84
CA THR A 382 -23.43 -16.03 6.25
C THR A 382 -22.87 -17.33 6.81
N ILE A 383 -23.78 -18.22 7.19
CA ILE A 383 -23.49 -19.59 7.61
C ILE A 383 -24.11 -20.49 6.56
N GLU A 384 -23.30 -21.37 6.00
CA GLU A 384 -23.75 -22.42 5.10
C GLU A 384 -23.54 -23.78 5.75
N LYS A 385 -24.40 -24.74 5.41
CA LYS A 385 -24.26 -26.15 5.77
C LYS A 385 -24.29 -26.97 4.50
N HIS A 386 -23.20 -27.66 4.18
CA HIS A 386 -23.04 -28.40 2.93
C HIS A 386 -23.34 -27.55 1.67
N GLY A 387 -22.87 -26.30 1.64
CA GLY A 387 -23.09 -25.35 0.54
C GLY A 387 -24.51 -24.78 0.44
N MET A 388 -25.36 -25.01 1.45
CA MET A 388 -26.72 -24.49 1.51
C MET A 388 -26.84 -23.44 2.62
N LEU A 389 -27.51 -22.32 2.34
CA LEU A 389 -27.74 -21.25 3.32
C LEU A 389 -28.42 -21.79 4.59
N ARG A 390 -27.77 -21.57 5.75
CA ARG A 390 -28.20 -22.01 7.09
C ARG A 390 -28.41 -20.85 8.08
N GLY A 391 -27.93 -19.65 7.74
CA GLY A 391 -28.22 -18.38 8.40
C GLY A 391 -27.50 -17.23 7.70
N CYS A 392 -28.08 -16.04 7.65
CA CYS A 392 -27.38 -14.84 7.20
C CYS A 392 -27.96 -13.60 7.88
N VAL A 393 -27.13 -12.92 8.67
CA VAL A 393 -27.51 -11.71 9.40
C VAL A 393 -26.42 -10.65 9.26
N GLY A 394 -26.84 -9.40 9.11
CA GLY A 394 -25.94 -8.27 8.97
C GLY A 394 -26.65 -6.94 9.01
N HIS A 395 -25.86 -5.89 8.87
CA HIS A 395 -26.34 -4.52 8.75
C HIS A 395 -25.50 -3.73 7.74
N ILE A 396 -26.19 -2.88 6.99
CA ILE A 396 -25.59 -2.11 5.88
C ILE A 396 -24.83 -0.89 6.39
N PHE A 397 -25.46 -0.13 7.27
CA PHE A 397 -24.88 1.10 7.80
C PHE A 397 -23.96 0.80 8.98
N PRO A 398 -22.79 1.44 9.07
CA PRO A 398 -21.90 1.31 10.22
C PRO A 398 -22.61 1.60 11.56
N GLN A 399 -22.47 0.70 12.53
CA GLN A 399 -23.04 0.87 13.88
C GLN A 399 -21.99 0.74 14.99
N GLU A 400 -20.92 -0.02 14.73
CA GLU A 400 -19.87 -0.36 15.67
C GLU A 400 -18.58 -0.75 14.92
N PRO A 401 -17.44 -0.88 15.61
CA PRO A 401 -16.21 -1.42 15.02
C PRO A 401 -16.44 -2.75 14.29
N LEU A 402 -15.85 -2.90 13.10
CA LEU A 402 -16.10 -4.03 12.21
C LEU A 402 -15.93 -5.40 12.90
N TYR A 403 -14.87 -5.59 13.68
CA TYR A 403 -14.64 -6.86 14.37
C TYR A 403 -15.78 -7.22 15.35
N LEU A 404 -16.37 -6.22 16.02
CA LEU A 404 -17.52 -6.42 16.91
C LEU A 404 -18.79 -6.69 16.10
N ALA A 405 -18.99 -5.97 14.99
CA ALA A 405 -20.09 -6.21 14.07
C ALA A 405 -20.08 -7.65 13.54
N VAL A 406 -18.91 -8.16 13.11
CA VAL A 406 -18.77 -9.55 12.64
C VAL A 406 -19.04 -10.55 13.77
N ARG A 407 -18.49 -10.34 14.97
CA ARG A 407 -18.78 -11.17 16.15
C ARG A 407 -20.28 -11.28 16.42
N ASP A 408 -20.97 -10.16 16.50
CA ASP A 408 -22.39 -10.11 16.87
C ASP A 408 -23.29 -10.64 15.76
N ASN A 409 -22.97 -10.32 14.49
CA ASN A 409 -23.68 -10.85 13.34
C ASN A 409 -23.50 -12.36 13.19
N ALA A 410 -22.33 -12.93 13.51
CA ALA A 410 -22.11 -14.37 13.51
C ALA A 410 -23.02 -15.08 14.51
N ILE A 411 -23.13 -14.54 15.74
CA ILE A 411 -24.02 -15.07 16.77
C ILE A 411 -25.49 -14.94 16.33
N ASN A 412 -25.87 -13.79 15.77
CA ASN A 412 -27.25 -13.58 15.31
C ASN A 412 -27.59 -14.48 14.10
N ALA A 413 -26.67 -14.70 13.16
CA ALA A 413 -26.86 -15.64 12.05
C ALA A 413 -27.06 -17.06 12.57
N ALA A 414 -26.35 -17.44 13.64
CA ALA A 414 -26.47 -18.77 14.23
C ALA A 414 -27.74 -19.00 15.08
N SER A 415 -28.33 -17.93 15.63
CA SER A 415 -29.35 -18.07 16.69
C SER A 415 -30.63 -17.26 16.51
N LYS A 416 -30.66 -16.26 15.63
CA LYS A 416 -31.75 -15.28 15.51
C LYS A 416 -32.22 -15.01 14.07
N ASP A 417 -31.68 -15.70 13.07
CA ASP A 417 -32.23 -15.61 11.72
C ASP A 417 -33.63 -16.25 11.69
N PRO A 418 -34.71 -15.48 11.45
CA PRO A 418 -36.09 -15.97 11.58
C PRO A 418 -36.46 -17.03 10.53
N ARG A 419 -35.63 -17.22 9.50
CA ARG A 419 -35.84 -18.25 8.47
C ARG A 419 -35.44 -19.64 8.95
N PHE A 420 -34.64 -19.74 10.01
CA PHE A 420 -34.06 -20.99 10.47
C PHE A 420 -34.19 -21.17 11.98
N SER A 421 -34.25 -22.43 12.44
CA SER A 421 -34.08 -22.73 13.86
C SER A 421 -32.64 -22.43 14.30
N PRO A 422 -32.40 -22.07 15.58
CA PRO A 422 -31.05 -21.91 16.12
C PRO A 422 -30.17 -23.13 15.84
N LEU A 423 -28.88 -22.92 15.57
CA LEU A 423 -27.91 -24.00 15.35
C LEU A 423 -27.77 -24.89 16.58
N SER A 424 -27.64 -26.21 16.37
CA SER A 424 -27.28 -27.16 17.42
C SER A 424 -25.78 -27.42 17.48
N VAL A 425 -25.30 -27.96 18.59
CA VAL A 425 -23.88 -28.30 18.79
C VAL A 425 -23.37 -29.30 17.76
N ASP A 426 -24.22 -30.23 17.31
CA ASP A 426 -23.86 -31.26 16.33
C ASP A 426 -23.67 -30.69 14.92
N GLU A 427 -24.25 -29.52 14.62
CA GLU A 427 -24.09 -28.86 13.32
C GLU A 427 -22.77 -28.10 13.19
N LEU A 428 -22.04 -27.85 14.28
CA LEU A 428 -20.89 -26.94 14.29
C LEU A 428 -19.75 -27.38 13.35
N ASN A 429 -19.57 -28.69 13.16
CA ASN A 429 -18.53 -29.24 12.28
C ASN A 429 -18.92 -29.25 10.80
N ASP A 430 -20.20 -29.04 10.49
CA ASP A 430 -20.75 -29.14 9.12
C ASP A 430 -20.93 -27.78 8.45
N ILE A 431 -20.62 -26.70 9.17
CA ILE A 431 -20.90 -25.34 8.72
C ILE A 431 -19.66 -24.63 8.19
N ALA A 432 -19.84 -23.87 7.11
CA ALA A 432 -18.87 -22.90 6.60
C ALA A 432 -19.36 -21.48 6.91
N VAL A 433 -18.44 -20.59 7.25
CA VAL A 433 -18.70 -19.18 7.53
C VAL A 433 -18.15 -18.33 6.39
N GLU A 434 -18.98 -17.41 5.92
CA GLU A 434 -18.61 -16.36 4.98
C GLU A 434 -18.90 -14.99 5.61
N VAL A 435 -18.02 -14.03 5.38
CA VAL A 435 -18.16 -12.65 5.83
C VAL A 435 -18.18 -11.74 4.61
N SER A 436 -19.18 -10.86 4.56
CA SER A 436 -19.27 -9.77 3.59
C SER A 436 -19.06 -8.44 4.30
N VAL A 437 -17.93 -7.77 4.06
CA VAL A 437 -17.60 -6.44 4.62
C VAL A 437 -17.97 -5.36 3.62
N LEU A 438 -18.71 -4.35 4.07
CA LEU A 438 -19.29 -3.34 3.19
C LEU A 438 -18.54 -2.01 3.27
N THR A 439 -18.44 -1.32 2.12
CA THR A 439 -18.11 0.11 2.12
C THR A 439 -19.27 0.89 2.76
N VAL A 440 -18.98 2.10 3.25
CA VAL A 440 -20.04 2.99 3.74
C VAL A 440 -20.95 3.36 2.54
N PRO A 441 -22.27 3.21 2.64
CA PRO A 441 -23.17 3.60 1.55
C PRO A 441 -23.10 5.10 1.26
N GLU A 442 -22.97 5.44 -0.02
CA GLU A 442 -22.91 6.82 -0.51
C GLU A 442 -24.11 7.13 -1.43
N GLU A 443 -24.52 8.39 -1.47
CA GLU A 443 -25.59 8.84 -2.39
C GLU A 443 -25.18 8.63 -3.84
N ALA A 444 -26.09 8.07 -4.63
CA ALA A 444 -25.86 7.77 -6.04
C ALA A 444 -27.04 8.21 -6.92
N SER A 445 -26.75 8.58 -8.16
CA SER A 445 -27.78 8.71 -9.19
C SER A 445 -28.13 7.33 -9.77
N LEU A 446 -29.24 7.26 -10.51
CA LEU A 446 -29.63 6.03 -11.19
C LEU A 446 -28.55 5.60 -12.19
N GLU A 447 -27.89 6.55 -12.84
CA GLU A 447 -26.84 6.34 -13.83
C GLU A 447 -25.58 5.73 -13.22
N ASP A 448 -25.22 6.12 -11.99
CA ASP A 448 -24.00 5.68 -11.29
C ASP A 448 -24.02 4.20 -10.87
N ILE A 449 -25.23 3.62 -10.73
CA ILE A 449 -25.39 2.22 -10.32
C ILE A 449 -24.80 1.28 -11.38
N THR A 450 -23.74 0.56 -11.01
CA THR A 450 -23.03 -0.35 -11.89
C THR A 450 -23.37 -1.80 -11.56
N PRO A 451 -23.98 -2.56 -12.50
CA PRO A 451 -24.22 -3.98 -12.33
C PRO A 451 -22.96 -4.75 -11.96
N PHE A 452 -23.11 -5.80 -11.15
CA PHE A 452 -22.03 -6.67 -10.64
C PHE A 452 -20.99 -6.00 -9.75
N LYS A 453 -21.11 -4.69 -9.49
CA LYS A 453 -20.21 -3.95 -8.59
C LYS A 453 -20.92 -3.45 -7.35
N ASP A 454 -22.09 -2.84 -7.54
CA ASP A 454 -22.72 -2.07 -6.48
C ASP A 454 -23.89 -2.83 -5.84
N GLY A 455 -23.90 -2.88 -4.52
CA GLY A 455 -25.10 -3.07 -3.72
C GLY A 455 -25.89 -1.76 -3.72
N VAL A 456 -27.22 -1.87 -3.71
CA VAL A 456 -28.11 -0.73 -3.85
C VAL A 456 -29.09 -0.69 -2.70
N VAL A 457 -29.12 0.41 -1.96
CA VAL A 457 -30.21 0.76 -1.05
C VAL A 457 -31.14 1.72 -1.78
N LEU A 458 -32.38 1.29 -1.97
CA LEU A 458 -33.46 2.12 -2.50
C LEU A 458 -34.24 2.72 -1.34
N VAL A 459 -34.50 4.03 -1.37
CA VAL A 459 -35.29 4.74 -0.35
C VAL A 459 -36.35 5.61 -1.02
N ARG A 460 -37.62 5.43 -0.64
CA ARG A 460 -38.73 6.25 -1.12
C ARG A 460 -39.87 6.30 -0.12
N ASN A 461 -40.35 7.49 0.22
CA ASN A 461 -41.54 7.72 1.07
C ASN A 461 -41.55 6.96 2.41
N GLY A 462 -40.38 6.70 2.99
CA GLY A 462 -40.24 5.94 4.24
C GLY A 462 -40.16 4.41 4.05
N ASN A 463 -40.34 3.92 2.83
CA ASN A 463 -40.03 2.55 2.44
C ASN A 463 -38.57 2.45 1.99
N SER A 464 -37.94 1.32 2.28
CA SER A 464 -36.58 1.04 1.83
C SER A 464 -36.34 -0.45 1.65
N ALA A 465 -35.55 -0.81 0.66
CA ALA A 465 -35.00 -2.15 0.51
C ALA A 465 -33.55 -2.08 0.04
N THR A 466 -32.83 -3.19 0.21
CA THR A 466 -31.44 -3.31 -0.24
C THR A 466 -31.20 -4.65 -0.91
N TYR A 467 -30.28 -4.65 -1.87
CA TYR A 467 -29.64 -5.84 -2.41
C TYR A 467 -28.12 -5.70 -2.37
N LEU A 468 -27.43 -6.79 -2.06
CA LEU A 468 -25.98 -6.89 -2.13
C LEU A 468 -25.52 -7.07 -3.60
N PRO A 469 -24.25 -6.78 -3.93
CA PRO A 469 -23.73 -6.94 -5.30
C PRO A 469 -23.95 -8.34 -5.90
N GLN A 470 -23.92 -9.41 -5.10
CA GLN A 470 -24.06 -10.80 -5.58
C GLN A 470 -25.44 -11.07 -6.22
N VAL A 471 -26.46 -10.28 -5.91
CA VAL A 471 -27.81 -10.45 -6.49
C VAL A 471 -27.82 -10.16 -8.00
N TRP A 472 -26.86 -9.39 -8.50
CA TRP A 472 -26.67 -9.14 -9.93
C TRP A 472 -26.46 -10.43 -10.74
N GLU A 473 -25.89 -11.48 -10.15
CA GLU A 473 -25.67 -12.77 -10.82
C GLU A 473 -26.99 -13.46 -11.20
N GLN A 474 -28.04 -13.23 -10.41
CA GLN A 474 -29.37 -13.79 -10.65
C GLN A 474 -30.23 -12.87 -11.51
N MET A 475 -29.97 -11.55 -11.47
CA MET A 475 -30.71 -10.53 -12.20
C MET A 475 -29.75 -9.54 -12.89
N PRO A 476 -29.11 -9.93 -14.01
CA PRO A 476 -28.11 -9.10 -14.71
C PRO A 476 -28.65 -7.77 -15.28
N SER A 477 -29.94 -7.71 -15.59
CA SER A 477 -30.57 -6.49 -16.10
C SER A 477 -30.74 -5.47 -14.97
N LYS A 478 -30.21 -4.26 -15.19
CA LYS A 478 -30.37 -3.12 -14.28
C LYS A 478 -31.83 -2.80 -14.00
N GLU A 479 -32.67 -2.86 -15.03
CA GLU A 479 -34.10 -2.62 -14.95
C GLU A 479 -34.81 -3.71 -14.13
N GLU A 480 -34.47 -4.98 -14.37
CA GLU A 480 -35.05 -6.11 -13.64
C GLU A 480 -34.66 -6.05 -12.15
N PHE A 481 -33.39 -5.83 -11.86
CA PHE A 481 -32.86 -5.68 -10.51
C PHE A 481 -33.56 -4.55 -9.75
N LEU A 482 -33.66 -3.36 -10.35
CA LEU A 482 -34.29 -2.21 -9.71
C LEU A 482 -35.80 -2.38 -9.55
N SER A 483 -36.46 -3.05 -10.50
CA SER A 483 -37.89 -3.34 -10.40
C SER A 483 -38.17 -4.33 -9.28
N SER A 484 -37.36 -5.38 -9.17
CA SER A 484 -37.40 -6.34 -8.07
C SER A 484 -37.11 -5.66 -6.72
N LEU A 485 -36.14 -4.75 -6.67
CA LEU A 485 -35.81 -4.00 -5.47
C LEU A 485 -36.95 -3.06 -5.03
N CYS A 486 -37.65 -2.41 -5.96
CA CYS A 486 -38.87 -1.66 -5.68
C CYS A 486 -39.95 -2.55 -5.04
N MET A 487 -40.22 -3.72 -5.63
CA MET A 487 -41.21 -4.66 -5.08
C MET A 487 -40.81 -5.16 -3.69
N LYS A 488 -39.51 -5.42 -3.45
CA LYS A 488 -38.97 -5.76 -2.13
C LYS A 488 -39.16 -4.64 -1.10
N ALA A 489 -39.14 -3.38 -1.54
CA ALA A 489 -39.46 -2.23 -0.69
C ALA A 489 -40.97 -2.04 -0.45
N GLY A 490 -41.82 -2.91 -1.01
CA GLY A 490 -43.28 -2.77 -0.95
C GLY A 490 -43.82 -1.63 -1.83
N LEU A 491 -43.16 -1.36 -2.95
CA LEU A 491 -43.51 -0.33 -3.93
C LEU A 491 -43.84 -0.96 -5.29
N GLU A 492 -44.47 -0.20 -6.18
CA GLU A 492 -44.71 -0.61 -7.57
C GLU A 492 -43.39 -0.87 -8.32
N ALA A 493 -43.40 -1.82 -9.25
CA ALA A 493 -42.18 -2.28 -9.92
C ALA A 493 -41.43 -1.18 -10.70
N ASP A 494 -42.11 -0.14 -11.16
CA ASP A 494 -41.51 0.98 -11.90
C ASP A 494 -41.11 2.16 -10.99
N CYS A 495 -41.11 1.98 -9.66
CA CYS A 495 -40.84 3.07 -8.72
C CYS A 495 -39.49 3.75 -8.95
N TRP A 496 -38.51 3.04 -9.52
CA TRP A 496 -37.16 3.52 -9.82
C TRP A 496 -37.11 4.53 -10.98
N ARG A 497 -38.20 4.72 -11.72
CA ARG A 497 -38.30 5.75 -12.77
C ARG A 497 -38.73 7.12 -12.24
N ASP A 498 -39.17 7.18 -10.99
CA ASP A 498 -39.63 8.42 -10.36
C ASP A 498 -38.45 9.20 -9.78
N SER A 499 -38.40 10.51 -10.05
CA SER A 499 -37.35 11.41 -9.57
C SER A 499 -37.29 11.57 -8.04
N ASN A 500 -38.31 11.12 -7.30
CA ASN A 500 -38.32 11.13 -5.83
C ASN A 500 -37.76 9.85 -5.20
N THR A 501 -37.27 8.91 -6.01
CA THR A 501 -36.59 7.71 -5.52
C THR A 501 -35.12 8.03 -5.28
N GLY A 502 -34.65 7.83 -4.04
CA GLY A 502 -33.25 7.99 -3.68
C GLY A 502 -32.51 6.66 -3.69
N TYR A 503 -31.22 6.71 -4.04
CA TYR A 503 -30.32 5.56 -4.05
C TYR A 503 -29.10 5.83 -3.18
N LEU A 504 -28.68 4.79 -2.47
CA LEU A 504 -27.33 4.70 -1.95
C LEU A 504 -26.65 3.49 -2.57
N THR A 505 -25.39 3.61 -2.95
CA THR A 505 -24.56 2.50 -3.42
C THR A 505 -23.46 2.16 -2.44
N TYR A 506 -23.12 0.88 -2.34
CA TYR A 506 -21.99 0.39 -1.57
C TYR A 506 -21.38 -0.83 -2.26
N ARG A 507 -20.16 -1.22 -1.92
CA ARG A 507 -19.51 -2.44 -2.40
C ARG A 507 -19.31 -3.42 -1.26
N ALA A 508 -19.15 -4.68 -1.60
CA ALA A 508 -18.89 -5.75 -0.64
C ALA A 508 -17.57 -6.45 -0.98
N GLN A 509 -16.74 -6.66 0.03
CA GLN A 509 -15.65 -7.63 -0.01
C GLN A 509 -16.13 -8.91 0.68
N VAL A 510 -16.09 -10.02 -0.05
CA VAL A 510 -16.66 -11.30 0.36
C VAL A 510 -15.54 -12.32 0.48
N PHE A 511 -15.49 -13.02 1.61
CA PHE A 511 -14.49 -14.04 1.88
C PHE A 511 -15.07 -15.07 2.85
N GLY A 512 -14.67 -16.33 2.71
CA GLY A 512 -15.21 -17.43 3.50
C GLY A 512 -14.15 -18.48 3.82
N GLU A 513 -14.51 -19.40 4.72
CA GLU A 513 -13.66 -20.54 5.05
C GLU A 513 -13.55 -21.51 3.87
N SER A 514 -12.36 -22.09 3.72
CA SER A 514 -12.01 -23.00 2.63
C SER A 514 -12.50 -24.43 2.87
#